data_AF-A0A3P9PML8-F1
#
_entry.id   AF-A0A3P9PML8-F1
#
_cell.length_a   1.000
_cell.length_b   1.000
_cell.length_c   1.000
_cell.angle_alpha   90.00
_cell.angle_beta   90.00
_cell.angle_gamma   90.00
#
_symmetry.space_group_name_H-M   'P 1'
#
loop_
_entity.id
_entity.type
_entity.pdbx_description
1 polymer ?
#
loop_
_entity_poly.entity_id
_entity_poly.type
_entity_poly.pdbx_seq_one_letter_code
_entity_poly.pdbx_strand_id
1 'polypeptide(L)'
;MWVVRRFLSSTVYRGHYAGQSGPLLRPRYGSLPADLELRHLQCTCCWKSRVPVAGFETLNATLTSSSSSSLSPESCKEDGRTTLDACYTSEQRDVILQLFNNATSAELASVKLLRGRKSLNIVEYRTKHGPFKTLESVVNVPLLKHKSAVIVFNSIVNPVKKERKVRIQLAKFIRPEVDRSWLEDATSIVSIVCGTNKIAWAHVDRGMTVLDWKQMECPNFLKGTYMASSYLNDVSTVVSVLPSADFYLIEKPAVSVQNTALFPVMAHMRTVEAMLFALLEPKISPPEVLNMIRTAVGRHFDLIVGESRTSGAQVVRRLMTESVTQKFPRINVPQELLAKYRNYFQMGSRRGGEELCDALLQAVAFYELLSDSSC
;
A
#
# COMPACT_ATOMS: atom_id res chain seq x y z
N MET A 1 3.02 -6.00 77.42
CA MET A 1 1.65 -5.88 76.88
C MET A 1 1.64 -6.60 75.53
N TRP A 2 1.17 -7.86 75.44
CA TRP A 2 -0.24 -8.28 75.19
C TRP A 2 -0.71 -7.72 73.83
N VAL A 3 -1.10 -8.45 72.76
CA VAL A 3 -1.74 -9.77 72.54
C VAL A 3 -1.57 -10.18 71.04
N VAL A 4 -0.91 -11.28 70.68
CA VAL A 4 -1.39 -12.58 70.13
C VAL A 4 -2.75 -12.64 69.38
N ARG A 5 -2.77 -13.10 68.11
CA ARG A 5 -3.69 -14.14 67.56
C ARG A 5 -3.33 -14.44 66.07
N ARG A 6 -2.69 -15.60 65.81
CA ARG A 6 -3.24 -16.90 65.29
C ARG A 6 -3.61 -16.85 63.79
N PHE A 7 -2.80 -17.43 62.90
CA PHE A 7 -2.68 -18.86 62.50
C PHE A 7 -3.92 -19.42 61.76
N LEU A 8 -3.74 -19.79 60.47
CA LEU A 8 -3.91 -21.14 59.89
C LEU A 8 -4.18 -21.04 58.37
N SER A 9 -3.37 -21.72 57.55
CA SER A 9 -3.92 -22.58 56.49
C SER A 9 -2.91 -23.69 56.17
N SER A 10 -3.48 -24.88 56.03
CA SER A 10 -2.87 -26.19 56.17
C SER A 10 -2.30 -26.75 54.88
N THR A 11 -1.26 -27.55 55.06
CA THR A 11 -0.72 -28.55 54.15
C THR A 11 -1.73 -29.65 53.80
N VAL A 12 -1.63 -30.12 52.55
CA VAL A 12 -1.83 -31.50 52.04
C VAL A 12 -3.24 -32.11 52.15
N TYR A 13 -3.86 -32.34 50.98
CA TYR A 13 -4.57 -33.59 50.72
C TYR A 13 -4.16 -34.17 49.36
N ARG A 14 -3.54 -35.34 49.45
CA ARG A 14 -3.17 -36.24 48.36
C ARG A 14 -4.38 -37.14 48.12
N GLY A 15 -4.93 -37.13 46.91
CA GLY A 15 -5.99 -38.04 46.49
C GLY A 15 -5.66 -38.60 45.11
N HIS A 16 -5.05 -39.79 45.08
CA HIS A 16 -4.97 -40.63 43.89
C HIS A 16 -6.28 -41.42 43.77
N TYR A 17 -6.95 -41.33 42.62
CA TYR A 17 -7.74 -42.43 42.08
C TYR A 17 -7.39 -42.59 40.60
N ALA A 18 -6.89 -43.78 40.30
CA ALA A 18 -6.63 -44.30 38.96
C ALA A 18 -7.88 -45.01 38.44
N GLY A 19 -8.07 -45.03 37.12
CA GLY A 19 -8.82 -46.10 36.45
C GLY A 19 -9.62 -45.72 35.20
N GLN A 20 -9.21 -46.35 34.07
CA GLN A 20 -9.94 -46.64 32.82
C GLN A 20 -9.87 -45.58 31.69
N SER A 21 -9.00 -45.74 30.66
CA SER A 21 -9.04 -46.66 29.48
C SER A 21 -10.14 -46.26 28.47
N GLY A 22 -9.92 -45.39 27.48
CA GLY A 22 -9.31 -45.64 26.15
C GLY A 22 -10.35 -45.28 25.05
N PRO A 23 -10.10 -45.44 23.73
CA PRO A 23 -8.91 -45.23 22.91
C PRO A 23 -9.18 -44.16 21.80
N LEU A 24 -8.14 -43.58 21.20
CA LEU A 24 -8.05 -43.31 19.75
C LEU A 24 -6.67 -42.71 19.47
N LEU A 25 -5.76 -43.60 19.09
CA LEU A 25 -4.51 -43.29 18.41
C LEU A 25 -4.81 -42.52 17.11
N ARG A 26 -4.07 -41.43 16.86
CA ARG A 26 -3.78 -40.94 15.52
C ARG A 26 -2.26 -40.82 15.34
N PRO A 27 -1.76 -40.92 14.10
CA PRO A 27 -0.46 -41.51 13.80
C PRO A 27 0.68 -40.53 14.07
N ARG A 28 1.80 -41.08 14.53
CA ARG A 28 3.12 -40.45 14.35
C ARG A 28 3.38 -40.29 12.85
N TYR A 29 3.36 -39.05 12.38
CA TYR A 29 4.06 -38.67 11.16
C TYR A 29 5.28 -37.84 11.54
N GLY A 30 6.44 -38.32 11.09
CA GLY A 30 7.60 -37.52 10.69
C GLY A 30 8.22 -36.62 11.75
N SER A 31 9.27 -37.13 12.38
CA SER A 31 10.30 -36.34 13.08
C SER A 31 10.84 -35.24 12.16
N LEU A 32 10.64 -33.98 12.53
CA LEU A 32 11.39 -32.84 11.99
C LEU A 32 12.59 -32.53 12.92
N PRO A 33 13.69 -31.92 12.41
CA PRO A 33 14.95 -31.81 13.12
C PRO A 33 14.85 -30.97 14.40
N ALA A 34 15.70 -31.28 15.37
CA ALA A 34 15.63 -30.86 16.77
C ALA A 34 15.95 -29.37 17.08
N ASP A 35 15.87 -28.44 16.13
CA ASP A 35 16.37 -27.06 16.32
C ASP A 35 15.36 -25.92 16.10
N LEU A 36 14.04 -26.19 16.10
CA LEU A 36 13.03 -25.13 16.12
C LEU A 36 12.26 -25.09 17.46
N GLU A 37 12.80 -24.36 18.44
CA GLU A 37 12.03 -23.97 19.62
C GLU A 37 10.96 -22.92 19.23
N LEU A 38 9.74 -23.38 19.00
CA LEU A 38 8.56 -22.52 18.87
C LEU A 38 8.24 -21.87 20.23
N ARG A 39 8.64 -20.61 20.42
CA ARG A 39 8.22 -19.82 21.58
C ARG A 39 6.74 -19.45 21.44
N HIS A 40 5.95 -19.85 22.42
CA HIS A 40 4.52 -19.52 22.52
C HIS A 40 4.32 -18.49 23.62
N LEU A 41 3.45 -17.51 23.41
CA LEU A 41 2.98 -16.61 24.47
C LEU A 41 1.68 -17.14 25.07
N GLN A 42 1.56 -17.10 26.40
CA GLN A 42 0.36 -17.52 27.14
C GLN A 42 -0.52 -16.32 27.49
N CYS A 43 -1.82 -16.45 27.21
CA CYS A 43 -2.88 -15.57 27.69
C CYS A 43 -3.00 -15.67 29.21
N THR A 44 -2.69 -14.60 29.95
CA THR A 44 -2.80 -14.55 31.42
C THR A 44 -4.25 -14.60 31.93
N CYS A 45 -5.24 -14.26 31.09
CA CYS A 45 -6.65 -14.27 31.45
C CYS A 45 -7.32 -15.64 31.29
N CYS A 46 -6.75 -16.54 30.47
CA CYS A 46 -7.50 -17.70 29.99
C CYS A 46 -6.73 -19.03 30.02
N TRP A 47 -5.40 -19.02 30.25
CA TRP A 47 -4.50 -20.17 30.50
C TRP A 47 -4.54 -21.36 29.52
N LYS A 48 -5.45 -21.37 28.53
CA LYS A 48 -5.70 -22.51 27.62
C LYS A 48 -5.34 -22.26 26.16
N SER A 49 -5.08 -21.03 25.77
CA SER A 49 -4.78 -20.70 24.37
C SER A 49 -3.29 -20.46 24.17
N ARG A 50 -2.63 -21.30 23.35
CA ARG A 50 -1.29 -21.06 22.83
C ARG A 50 -1.41 -20.38 21.47
N VAL A 51 -0.88 -19.16 21.35
CA VAL A 51 -0.81 -18.46 20.05
C VAL A 51 0.55 -18.75 19.43
N PRO A 52 0.63 -19.38 18.23
CA PRO A 52 1.89 -19.59 17.55
C PRO A 52 2.41 -18.26 17.00
N VAL A 53 3.69 -17.97 17.25
CA VAL A 53 4.39 -16.83 16.65
C VAL A 53 4.91 -17.27 15.29
N ALA A 54 4.40 -16.68 14.21
CA ALA A 54 4.95 -16.92 12.88
C ALA A 54 6.35 -16.32 12.79
N GLY A 55 7.35 -17.18 12.57
CA GLY A 55 8.74 -16.79 12.36
C GLY A 55 8.94 -16.07 11.02
N PHE A 56 9.90 -15.15 10.99
CA PHE A 56 10.26 -14.28 9.87
C PHE A 56 10.70 -15.02 8.58
N GLU A 57 10.92 -16.33 8.65
CA GLU A 57 11.47 -17.13 7.55
C GLU A 57 10.43 -17.49 6.47
N THR A 58 9.13 -17.42 6.81
CA THR A 58 8.03 -17.77 5.88
C THR A 58 7.78 -16.70 4.80
N LEU A 59 8.40 -15.53 4.88
CA LEU A 59 8.22 -14.43 3.92
C LEU A 59 9.15 -14.51 2.70
N ASN A 60 10.26 -15.24 2.79
CA ASN A 60 11.23 -15.32 1.69
C ASN A 60 10.87 -16.39 0.64
N ALA A 61 10.08 -17.41 0.99
CA ALA A 61 9.65 -18.45 0.05
C ALA A 61 8.59 -17.99 -0.96
N THR A 62 7.85 -16.93 -0.64
CA THR A 62 6.77 -16.38 -1.50
C THR A 62 7.32 -15.36 -2.52
N LEU A 63 8.58 -14.93 -2.39
CA LEU A 63 9.21 -13.96 -3.30
C LEU A 63 9.93 -14.62 -4.50
N THR A 64 10.24 -15.92 -4.43
CA THR A 64 10.95 -16.65 -5.49
C THR A 64 10.04 -17.45 -6.43
N SER A 65 8.76 -17.64 -6.09
CA SER A 65 7.81 -18.47 -6.86
C SER A 65 6.94 -17.71 -7.87
N SER A 66 6.99 -16.36 -7.89
CA SER A 66 6.10 -15.53 -8.72
C SER A 66 6.67 -15.12 -10.10
N SER A 67 7.72 -15.77 -10.58
CA SER A 67 8.42 -15.38 -11.82
C SER A 67 8.03 -16.19 -13.07
N SER A 68 6.98 -17.00 -13.01
CA SER A 68 6.55 -17.84 -14.14
C SER A 68 5.05 -17.83 -14.35
N SER A 69 4.55 -16.86 -15.12
CA SER A 69 3.42 -17.08 -16.03
C SER A 69 3.11 -15.86 -16.90
N SER A 70 3.11 -16.13 -18.21
CA SER A 70 2.29 -15.58 -19.28
C SER A 70 2.27 -14.06 -19.52
N LEU A 71 2.92 -13.63 -20.61
CA LEU A 71 2.23 -13.16 -21.83
C LEU A 71 3.28 -12.98 -22.95
N SER A 72 3.37 -14.01 -23.79
CA SER A 72 4.05 -14.00 -25.08
C SER A 72 3.18 -13.34 -26.16
N PRO A 73 3.73 -12.43 -26.97
CA PRO A 73 3.26 -12.23 -28.33
C PRO A 73 4.00 -13.22 -29.25
N GLU A 74 3.23 -14.02 -29.99
CA GLU A 74 3.67 -14.60 -31.27
C GLU A 74 4.26 -13.48 -32.14
N SER A 75 5.35 -13.60 -32.90
CA SER A 75 6.17 -14.75 -33.27
C SER A 75 7.52 -14.21 -33.76
N CYS A 76 8.63 -14.68 -33.19
CA CYS A 76 9.84 -14.95 -33.96
C CYS A 76 10.29 -16.31 -33.49
N LYS A 77 10.04 -17.33 -34.32
CA LYS A 77 10.55 -18.67 -34.09
C LYS A 77 12.06 -18.59 -33.94
N GLU A 78 12.56 -19.40 -33.03
CA GLU A 78 13.96 -19.65 -32.77
C GLU A 78 14.55 -20.43 -33.96
N ASP A 79 14.65 -19.78 -35.11
CA ASP A 79 15.44 -20.24 -36.25
C ASP A 79 16.69 -19.37 -36.31
N GLY A 80 17.84 -19.97 -36.03
CA GLY A 80 19.15 -19.32 -35.93
C GLY A 80 19.71 -18.80 -37.26
N ARG A 81 18.92 -18.08 -38.07
CA ARG A 81 19.40 -17.53 -39.35
C ARG A 81 18.83 -16.20 -39.81
N THR A 82 17.91 -15.58 -39.07
CA THR A 82 17.48 -14.21 -39.37
C THR A 82 18.43 -13.21 -38.70
N THR A 83 19.12 -12.42 -39.51
CA THR A 83 19.98 -11.33 -39.04
C THR A 83 19.13 -10.25 -38.37
N LEU A 84 19.68 -9.54 -37.38
CA LEU A 84 18.94 -8.49 -36.67
C LEU A 84 18.48 -7.40 -37.64
N ASP A 85 19.27 -7.13 -38.68
CA ASP A 85 18.93 -6.22 -39.76
C ASP A 85 17.69 -6.64 -40.57
N ALA A 86 17.34 -7.93 -40.62
CA ALA A 86 16.15 -8.40 -41.32
C ALA A 86 14.86 -8.16 -40.50
N CYS A 87 14.99 -7.87 -39.21
CA CYS A 87 13.86 -7.65 -38.30
C CYS A 87 13.34 -6.21 -38.27
N TYR A 88 14.01 -5.27 -38.97
CA TYR A 88 13.68 -3.84 -38.95
C TYR A 88 13.69 -3.24 -40.36
N THR A 89 12.85 -2.24 -40.62
CA THR A 89 12.87 -1.51 -41.90
C THR A 89 14.16 -0.67 -42.03
N SER A 90 14.50 -0.23 -43.25
CA SER A 90 15.72 0.59 -43.44
C SER A 90 15.72 1.85 -42.59
N GLU A 91 14.58 2.55 -42.55
CA GLU A 91 14.39 3.75 -41.74
C GLU A 91 14.57 3.47 -40.25
N GLN A 92 14.04 2.35 -39.75
CA GLN A 92 14.17 1.96 -38.35
C GLN A 92 15.62 1.63 -37.98
N ARG A 93 16.34 0.94 -38.87
CA ARG A 93 17.78 0.64 -38.68
C ARG A 93 18.60 1.92 -38.61
N ASP A 94 18.34 2.86 -39.50
CA ASP A 94 19.05 4.14 -39.54
C ASP A 94 18.83 4.94 -38.26
N VAL A 95 17.60 5.00 -37.75
CA VAL A 95 17.30 5.66 -36.46
C VAL A 95 18.05 5.02 -35.30
N ILE A 96 18.07 3.69 -35.22
CA ILE A 96 18.79 2.97 -34.17
C ILE A 96 20.30 3.24 -34.27
N LEU A 97 20.88 3.08 -35.46
CA LEU A 97 22.33 3.27 -35.68
C LEU A 97 22.75 4.73 -35.45
N GLN A 98 21.94 5.70 -35.85
CA GLN A 98 22.19 7.11 -35.57
C GLN A 98 22.25 7.38 -34.06
N LEU A 99 21.32 6.83 -33.27
CA LEU A 99 21.35 6.97 -31.83
C LEU A 99 22.62 6.33 -31.23
N PHE A 100 22.93 5.09 -31.61
CA PHE A 100 24.08 4.38 -31.06
C PHE A 100 25.44 4.98 -31.47
N ASN A 101 25.53 5.61 -32.64
CA ASN A 101 26.77 6.23 -33.13
C ASN A 101 26.97 7.66 -32.61
N ASN A 102 25.90 8.43 -32.42
CA ASN A 102 26.00 9.86 -32.16
C ASN A 102 25.66 10.26 -30.70
N ALA A 103 24.82 9.50 -30.00
CA ALA A 103 24.37 9.89 -28.67
C ALA A 103 25.47 9.79 -27.61
N THR A 104 25.50 10.72 -26.67
CA THR A 104 26.37 10.69 -25.49
C THR A 104 25.94 9.60 -24.50
N SER A 105 26.80 9.25 -23.53
CA SER A 105 26.43 8.27 -22.50
C SER A 105 25.20 8.69 -21.70
N ALA A 106 25.02 10.00 -21.46
CA ALA A 106 23.85 10.55 -20.77
C ALA A 106 22.57 10.41 -21.61
N GLU A 107 22.65 10.68 -22.90
CA GLU A 107 21.52 10.51 -23.83
C GLU A 107 21.16 9.03 -24.02
N LEU A 108 22.14 8.13 -24.10
CA LEU A 108 21.89 6.69 -24.11
C LEU A 108 21.24 6.21 -22.81
N ALA A 109 21.64 6.76 -21.67
CA ALA A 109 21.03 6.44 -20.36
C ALA A 109 19.58 6.95 -20.23
N SER A 110 19.10 7.82 -21.12
CA SER A 110 17.68 8.18 -21.18
C SER A 110 16.81 6.97 -21.53
N VAL A 111 17.34 6.03 -22.33
CA VAL A 111 16.71 4.74 -22.61
C VAL A 111 16.88 3.83 -21.39
N LYS A 112 15.76 3.48 -20.73
CA LYS A 112 15.74 2.72 -19.46
C LYS A 112 16.66 1.48 -19.46
N LEU A 113 16.71 0.76 -20.59
CA LEU A 113 17.44 -0.49 -20.74
C LEU A 113 18.94 -0.33 -21.03
N LEU A 114 19.39 0.90 -21.31
CA LEU A 114 20.79 1.25 -21.58
C LEU A 114 21.48 1.97 -20.40
N ARG A 115 20.78 2.17 -19.28
CA ARG A 115 21.33 2.83 -18.09
C ARG A 115 22.54 2.08 -17.49
N GLY A 116 23.41 2.83 -16.82
CA GLY A 116 24.54 2.29 -16.08
C GLY A 116 25.68 1.88 -17.00
N ARG A 117 26.25 0.67 -16.78
CA ARG A 117 27.44 0.22 -17.52
C ARG A 117 27.19 0.04 -19.03
N LYS A 118 25.94 -0.18 -19.46
CA LYS A 118 25.61 -0.40 -20.88
C LYS A 118 25.85 0.83 -21.75
N SER A 119 25.43 2.03 -21.32
CA SER A 119 25.67 3.27 -22.07
C SER A 119 27.16 3.59 -22.19
N LEU A 120 27.92 3.36 -21.10
CA LEU A 120 29.37 3.52 -21.11
C LEU A 120 30.06 2.55 -22.07
N ASN A 121 29.68 1.28 -22.02
CA ASN A 121 30.23 0.25 -22.90
C ASN A 121 29.95 0.53 -24.39
N ILE A 122 28.79 1.11 -24.73
CA ILE A 122 28.46 1.48 -26.11
C ILE A 122 29.40 2.59 -26.61
N VAL A 123 29.59 3.64 -25.81
CA VAL A 123 30.48 4.76 -26.16
C VAL A 123 31.93 4.29 -26.24
N GLU A 124 32.37 3.47 -25.30
CA GLU A 124 33.73 2.92 -25.30
C GLU A 124 33.97 2.01 -26.52
N TYR A 125 33.01 1.14 -26.83
CA TYR A 125 33.12 0.21 -27.95
C TYR A 125 33.20 0.94 -29.29
N ARG A 126 32.32 1.92 -29.55
CA ARG A 126 32.38 2.69 -30.81
C ARG A 126 33.63 3.58 -30.91
N THR A 127 34.17 4.02 -29.78
CA THR A 127 35.43 4.78 -29.76
C THR A 127 36.62 3.90 -30.13
N LYS A 128 36.60 2.62 -29.74
CA LYS A 128 37.67 1.65 -30.04
C LYS A 128 37.55 0.99 -31.41
N HIS A 129 36.33 0.71 -31.87
CA HIS A 129 36.06 -0.09 -33.07
C HIS A 129 35.46 0.71 -34.23
N GLY A 130 35.25 2.01 -34.05
CA GLY A 130 34.56 2.87 -35.01
C GLY A 130 33.03 2.76 -34.92
N PRO A 131 32.30 3.52 -35.77
CA PRO A 131 30.85 3.54 -35.75
C PRO A 131 30.26 2.17 -36.15
N PHE A 132 29.13 1.82 -35.53
CA PHE A 132 28.33 0.64 -35.87
C PHE A 132 27.75 0.79 -37.27
N LYS A 133 27.97 -0.23 -38.12
CA LYS A 133 27.48 -0.26 -39.51
C LYS A 133 26.21 -1.11 -39.68
N THR A 134 26.01 -2.09 -38.80
CA THR A 134 24.87 -3.01 -38.83
C THR A 134 24.36 -3.26 -37.41
N LEU A 135 23.11 -3.69 -37.24
CA LEU A 135 22.56 -3.96 -35.90
C LEU A 135 23.22 -5.17 -35.23
N GLU A 136 23.80 -6.10 -35.99
CA GLU A 136 24.57 -7.23 -35.45
C GLU A 136 25.84 -6.74 -34.75
N SER A 137 26.47 -5.68 -35.26
CA SER A 137 27.68 -5.13 -34.66
C SER A 137 27.45 -4.56 -33.25
N VAL A 138 26.20 -4.21 -32.93
CA VAL A 138 25.79 -3.74 -31.59
C VAL A 138 25.77 -4.88 -30.56
N VAL A 139 25.58 -6.13 -30.99
CA VAL A 139 25.56 -7.31 -30.09
C VAL A 139 26.96 -7.65 -29.54
N ASN A 140 28.00 -7.15 -30.21
CA ASN A 140 29.39 -7.31 -29.77
C ASN A 140 29.73 -6.41 -28.57
N VAL A 141 28.87 -5.44 -28.23
CA VAL A 141 29.05 -4.59 -27.07
C VAL A 141 28.87 -5.41 -25.78
N PRO A 142 29.81 -5.32 -24.82
CA PRO A 142 29.67 -6.02 -23.55
C PRO A 142 28.36 -5.68 -22.83
N LEU A 143 27.67 -6.71 -22.32
CA LEU A 143 26.36 -6.64 -21.65
C LEU A 143 25.15 -6.33 -22.55
N LEU A 144 25.31 -6.31 -23.88
CA LEU A 144 24.23 -6.07 -24.84
C LEU A 144 24.04 -7.27 -25.79
N LYS A 145 23.60 -8.40 -25.24
CA LYS A 145 23.35 -9.63 -26.03
C LYS A 145 22.10 -9.53 -26.90
N HIS A 146 21.96 -10.41 -27.89
CA HIS A 146 20.89 -10.42 -28.90
C HIS A 146 19.49 -10.16 -28.32
N LYS A 147 19.06 -10.91 -27.30
CA LYS A 147 17.75 -10.70 -26.63
C LYS A 147 17.61 -9.29 -26.03
N SER A 148 18.66 -8.76 -25.40
CA SER A 148 18.65 -7.39 -24.86
C SER A 148 18.69 -6.33 -25.95
N ALA A 149 19.40 -6.57 -27.05
CA ALA A 149 19.51 -5.66 -28.18
C ALA A 149 18.15 -5.47 -28.86
N VAL A 150 17.43 -6.57 -29.13
CA VAL A 150 16.07 -6.54 -29.72
C VAL A 150 15.11 -5.70 -28.87
N ILE A 151 15.11 -5.88 -27.55
CA ILE A 151 14.21 -5.11 -26.67
C ILE A 151 14.58 -3.61 -26.69
N VAL A 152 15.87 -3.29 -26.73
CA VAL A 152 16.34 -1.90 -26.83
C VAL A 152 15.95 -1.27 -28.17
N PHE A 153 16.16 -1.97 -29.28
CA PHE A 153 15.82 -1.51 -30.63
C PHE A 153 14.32 -1.24 -30.76
N ASN A 154 13.49 -2.17 -30.30
CA ASN A 154 12.03 -1.98 -30.24
C ASN A 154 11.63 -0.77 -29.38
N SER A 155 12.36 -0.49 -28.29
CA SER A 155 12.12 0.68 -27.43
C SER A 155 12.55 2.01 -28.07
N ILE A 156 13.49 1.98 -29.02
CA ILE A 156 13.97 3.17 -29.75
C ILE A 156 13.06 3.46 -30.93
N VAL A 157 12.66 2.42 -31.67
CA VAL A 157 11.76 2.51 -32.82
C VAL A 157 10.34 2.87 -32.38
N ASN A 158 9.88 2.33 -31.26
CA ASN A 158 8.60 2.66 -30.66
C ASN A 158 8.86 3.34 -29.30
N PRO A 159 9.21 4.64 -29.28
CA PRO A 159 9.34 5.38 -28.04
C PRO A 159 7.93 5.55 -27.48
N VAL A 160 7.47 4.55 -26.71
CA VAL A 160 6.18 4.67 -26.05
C VAL A 160 6.32 5.87 -25.12
N LYS A 161 5.54 6.93 -25.35
CA LYS A 161 5.27 7.99 -24.37
C LYS A 161 4.52 7.34 -23.20
N LYS A 162 5.18 6.44 -22.48
CA LYS A 162 4.71 5.93 -21.21
C LYS A 162 5.04 7.00 -20.20
N GLU A 163 4.11 7.95 -20.06
CA GLU A 163 3.73 8.37 -18.72
C GLU A 163 3.69 7.09 -17.87
N ARG A 164 4.38 7.08 -16.73
CA ARG A 164 4.46 5.92 -15.86
C ARG A 164 3.07 5.61 -15.29
N LYS A 165 2.18 5.02 -16.08
CA LYS A 165 1.04 4.28 -15.57
C LYS A 165 1.58 2.94 -15.08
N VAL A 166 2.17 2.96 -13.89
CA VAL A 166 2.26 1.75 -13.08
C VAL A 166 0.80 1.32 -12.93
N ARG A 167 0.42 0.15 -13.44
CA ARG A 167 -0.92 -0.42 -13.22
C ARG A 167 -0.99 -0.73 -11.72
N ILE A 168 -1.50 0.22 -10.94
CA ILE A 168 -1.59 0.15 -9.48
C ILE A 168 -2.70 -0.87 -9.18
N GLN A 169 -2.32 -2.09 -8.80
CA GLN A 169 -3.28 -3.11 -8.37
C GLN A 169 -3.91 -2.69 -7.05
N LEU A 170 -5.19 -2.33 -7.06
CA LEU A 170 -5.95 -1.89 -5.88
C LEU A 170 -5.82 -2.86 -4.69
N ALA A 171 -5.77 -4.17 -4.96
CA ALA A 171 -5.58 -5.24 -3.97
C ALA A 171 -4.31 -5.08 -3.11
N LYS A 172 -3.29 -4.33 -3.58
CA LYS A 172 -2.07 -4.08 -2.80
C LYS A 172 -2.23 -2.98 -1.75
N PHE A 173 -3.29 -2.17 -1.85
CA PHE A 173 -3.44 -0.94 -1.07
C PHE A 173 -4.63 -0.94 -0.14
N ILE A 174 -5.51 -1.94 -0.27
CA ILE A 174 -6.70 -2.13 0.55
C ILE A 174 -6.55 -3.42 1.36
N ARG A 175 -6.93 -3.40 2.65
CA ARG A 175 -7.00 -4.59 3.50
C ARG A 175 -8.25 -4.58 4.39
N PRO A 176 -8.91 -5.73 4.67
CA PRO A 176 -8.64 -7.05 4.10
C PRO A 176 -8.83 -7.07 2.57
N GLU A 177 -8.33 -8.14 1.92
CA GLU A 177 -8.59 -8.34 0.49
C GLU A 177 -10.08 -8.60 0.30
N VAL A 178 -10.72 -7.78 -0.52
CA VAL A 178 -12.13 -7.89 -0.89
C VAL A 178 -12.21 -8.09 -2.39
N ASP A 179 -13.15 -8.92 -2.83
CA ASP A 179 -13.37 -9.12 -4.25
C ASP A 179 -13.78 -7.79 -4.90
N ARG A 180 -13.19 -7.55 -6.07
CA ARG A 180 -13.29 -6.28 -6.79
C ARG A 180 -14.73 -5.98 -7.17
N SER A 181 -15.52 -7.00 -7.50
CA SER A 181 -16.95 -6.87 -7.84
C SER A 181 -17.70 -6.06 -6.80
N TRP A 182 -17.48 -6.35 -5.51
CA TRP A 182 -18.11 -5.64 -4.40
C TRP A 182 -17.66 -4.19 -4.30
N LEU A 183 -16.36 -3.91 -4.51
CA LEU A 183 -15.83 -2.55 -4.53
C LEU A 183 -16.38 -1.76 -5.72
N GLU A 184 -16.55 -2.43 -6.86
CA GLU A 184 -17.15 -1.87 -8.06
C GLU A 184 -18.66 -1.67 -7.91
N ASP A 185 -19.36 -2.43 -7.09
CA ASP A 185 -20.81 -2.26 -6.88
C ASP A 185 -21.15 -1.20 -5.82
N ALA A 186 -20.14 -0.72 -5.07
CA ALA A 186 -20.31 0.32 -4.06
C ALA A 186 -20.94 1.60 -4.63
N THR A 187 -22.00 2.06 -3.98
CA THR A 187 -22.69 3.32 -4.28
C THR A 187 -21.99 4.51 -3.63
N SER A 188 -21.51 4.35 -2.39
CA SER A 188 -20.79 5.39 -1.66
C SER A 188 -19.83 4.82 -0.62
N ILE A 189 -18.82 5.62 -0.25
CA ILE A 189 -17.82 5.28 0.75
C ILE A 189 -17.67 6.40 1.79
N VAL A 190 -17.30 6.03 3.01
CA VAL A 190 -16.86 6.99 4.04
C VAL A 190 -15.38 6.77 4.29
N SER A 191 -14.56 7.73 3.87
CA SER A 191 -13.12 7.74 4.14
C SER A 191 -12.84 8.42 5.48
N ILE A 192 -12.15 7.74 6.39
CA ILE A 192 -11.89 8.13 7.77
C ILE A 192 -10.38 8.24 8.01
N VAL A 193 -9.95 9.35 8.58
CA VAL A 193 -8.56 9.61 9.00
C VAL A 193 -8.52 9.97 10.47
N CYS A 194 -7.69 9.26 11.23
CA CYS A 194 -7.45 9.55 12.64
C CYS A 194 -6.18 10.40 12.80
N GLY A 195 -6.34 11.57 13.41
CA GLY A 195 -5.25 12.40 13.89
C GLY A 195 -4.91 12.11 15.35
N THR A 196 -4.06 12.92 15.97
CA THR A 196 -3.66 12.76 17.37
C THR A 196 -4.70 13.24 18.38
N ASN A 197 -5.64 14.09 17.96
CA ASN A 197 -6.67 14.69 18.80
C ASN A 197 -8.04 14.78 18.13
N LYS A 198 -8.20 14.24 16.93
CA LYS A 198 -9.43 14.37 16.14
C LYS A 198 -9.59 13.22 15.16
N ILE A 199 -10.81 13.03 14.68
CA ILE A 199 -11.12 12.15 13.55
C ILE A 199 -11.81 12.99 12.48
N ALA A 200 -11.36 12.86 11.23
CA ALA A 200 -11.98 13.48 10.07
C ALA A 200 -12.52 12.43 9.11
N TRP A 201 -13.57 12.77 8.38
CA TRP A 201 -14.13 11.90 7.37
C TRP A 201 -14.67 12.66 6.16
N ALA A 202 -14.68 11.98 5.02
CA ALA A 202 -15.33 12.40 3.79
C ALA A 202 -16.24 11.28 3.28
N HIS A 203 -17.52 11.58 3.09
CA HIS A 203 -18.50 10.71 2.43
C HIS A 203 -18.58 11.09 0.95
N VAL A 204 -18.23 10.15 0.08
CA VAL A 204 -18.14 10.38 -1.36
C VAL A 204 -18.87 9.27 -2.11
N ASP A 205 -19.75 9.66 -3.02
CA ASP A 205 -20.46 8.72 -3.88
C ASP A 205 -19.63 8.29 -5.09
N ARG A 206 -20.12 7.27 -5.80
CA ARG A 206 -19.50 6.78 -7.03
C ARG A 206 -19.47 7.82 -8.15
N GLY A 207 -20.37 8.80 -8.11
CA GLY A 207 -20.40 9.94 -9.02
C GLY A 207 -19.28 10.96 -8.76
N MET A 208 -18.33 10.66 -7.87
CA MET A 208 -17.26 11.57 -7.45
C MET A 208 -17.84 12.86 -6.85
N THR A 209 -18.95 12.79 -6.12
CA THR A 209 -19.57 13.92 -5.41
C THR A 209 -19.36 13.78 -3.91
N VAL A 210 -18.89 14.85 -3.27
CA VAL A 210 -18.73 14.92 -1.82
C VAL A 210 -20.09 15.17 -1.18
N LEU A 211 -20.61 14.17 -0.45
CA LEU A 211 -21.91 14.23 0.23
C LEU A 211 -21.80 14.82 1.64
N ASP A 212 -20.74 14.45 2.37
CA ASP A 212 -20.43 15.00 3.69
C ASP A 212 -18.92 15.12 3.87
N TRP A 213 -18.47 16.16 4.58
CA TRP A 213 -17.05 16.37 4.86
C TRP A 213 -16.90 17.12 6.17
N LYS A 214 -16.41 16.43 7.20
CA LYS A 214 -16.42 16.91 8.59
C LYS A 214 -15.23 16.35 9.37
N GLN A 215 -14.99 16.98 10.52
CA GLN A 215 -14.05 16.50 11.52
C GLN A 215 -14.63 16.72 12.90
N MET A 216 -14.22 15.90 13.86
CA MET A 216 -14.61 16.02 15.27
C MET A 216 -13.40 15.85 16.17
N GLU A 217 -13.28 16.75 17.15
CA GLU A 217 -12.27 16.68 18.19
C GLU A 217 -12.57 15.52 19.14
N CYS A 218 -11.53 14.80 19.53
CA CYS A 218 -11.55 13.65 20.42
C CYS A 218 -10.73 14.02 21.67
N PRO A 219 -11.37 14.63 22.69
CA PRO A 219 -10.65 15.26 23.80
C PRO A 219 -9.85 14.28 24.64
N ASN A 220 -10.13 12.98 24.60
CA ASN A 220 -9.42 11.95 25.37
C ASN A 220 -8.22 11.35 24.61
N PHE A 221 -8.04 11.68 23.33
CA PHE A 221 -6.94 11.17 22.53
C PHE A 221 -5.60 11.75 23.00
N LEU A 222 -4.63 10.85 23.21
CA LEU A 222 -3.27 11.16 23.65
C LEU A 222 -3.18 12.15 24.84
N LYS A 223 -4.22 12.23 25.69
CA LYS A 223 -4.21 13.07 26.89
C LYS A 223 -4.01 12.24 28.15
N GLY A 224 -2.95 12.54 28.88
CA GLY A 224 -2.66 11.92 30.17
C GLY A 224 -2.46 10.42 30.06
N THR A 225 -3.01 9.68 31.02
CA THR A 225 -2.92 8.23 31.08
C THR A 225 -3.83 7.58 30.04
N TYR A 226 -3.29 6.63 29.27
CA TYR A 226 -4.07 5.84 28.31
C TYR A 226 -5.18 5.07 29.02
N MET A 227 -6.43 5.34 28.65
CA MET A 227 -7.63 4.66 29.16
C MET A 227 -8.53 4.26 27.98
N ALA A 228 -8.69 2.95 27.77
CA ALA A 228 -9.43 2.41 26.63
C ALA A 228 -10.92 2.80 26.64
N SER A 229 -11.55 2.91 27.82
CA SER A 229 -12.94 3.35 27.95
C SER A 229 -13.12 4.81 27.51
N SER A 230 -12.17 5.70 27.83
CA SER A 230 -12.22 7.09 27.40
C SER A 230 -12.09 7.22 25.88
N TYR A 231 -11.23 6.40 25.26
CA TYR A 231 -11.13 6.33 23.81
C TYR A 231 -12.43 5.81 23.17
N LEU A 232 -13.02 4.77 23.75
CA LEU A 232 -14.26 4.19 23.25
C LEU A 232 -15.40 5.22 23.26
N ASN A 233 -15.49 6.07 24.28
CA ASN A 233 -16.50 7.13 24.31
C ASN A 233 -16.35 8.12 23.15
N ASP A 234 -15.13 8.59 22.90
CA ASP A 234 -14.86 9.52 21.79
C ASP A 234 -15.15 8.86 20.43
N VAL A 235 -14.65 7.63 20.22
CA VAL A 235 -14.86 6.88 18.97
C VAL A 235 -16.35 6.56 18.76
N SER A 236 -17.07 6.14 19.80
CA SER A 236 -18.51 5.87 19.71
C SER A 236 -19.30 7.12 19.34
N THR A 237 -18.90 8.28 19.87
CA THR A 237 -19.51 9.57 19.51
C THR A 237 -19.29 9.86 18.02
N VAL A 238 -18.08 9.61 17.48
CA VAL A 238 -17.80 9.75 16.04
C VAL A 238 -18.66 8.79 15.23
N VAL A 239 -18.68 7.51 15.57
CA VAL A 239 -19.43 6.49 14.84
C VAL A 239 -20.93 6.82 14.79
N SER A 240 -21.49 7.38 15.87
CA SER A 240 -22.91 7.77 15.92
C SER A 240 -23.33 8.86 14.93
N VAL A 241 -22.37 9.64 14.42
CA VAL A 241 -22.63 10.73 13.45
C VAL A 241 -22.09 10.44 12.05
N LEU A 242 -21.42 9.30 11.85
CA LEU A 242 -20.97 8.89 10.52
C LEU A 242 -22.18 8.54 9.65
N PRO A 243 -22.21 8.97 8.37
CA PRO A 243 -23.27 8.55 7.46
C PRO A 243 -23.15 7.05 7.14
N SER A 244 -24.27 6.45 6.75
CA SER A 244 -24.29 5.09 6.22
C SER A 244 -23.67 5.05 4.82
N ALA A 245 -22.82 4.05 4.58
CA ALA A 245 -22.16 3.82 3.30
C ALA A 245 -21.84 2.33 3.14
N ASP A 246 -21.51 1.91 1.92
CA ASP A 246 -21.20 0.51 1.62
C ASP A 246 -19.82 0.11 2.17
N PHE A 247 -18.88 1.05 2.19
CA PHE A 247 -17.56 0.85 2.77
C PHE A 247 -17.08 2.02 3.62
N TYR A 248 -16.44 1.69 4.73
CA TYR A 248 -15.71 2.60 5.62
C TYR A 248 -14.20 2.40 5.41
N LEU A 249 -13.54 3.37 4.77
CA LEU A 249 -12.10 3.32 4.50
C LEU A 249 -11.33 4.02 5.62
N ILE A 250 -10.62 3.26 6.45
CA ILE A 250 -9.75 3.77 7.49
C ILE A 250 -8.34 3.92 6.95
N GLU A 251 -7.68 5.04 7.25
CA GLU A 251 -6.27 5.20 6.88
C GLU A 251 -5.39 4.18 7.63
N LYS A 252 -4.54 3.47 6.90
CA LYS A 252 -3.45 2.67 7.46
C LYS A 252 -2.17 3.52 7.55
N PRO A 253 -1.79 4.01 8.73
CA PRO A 253 -0.59 4.82 8.89
C PRO A 253 0.69 3.99 8.72
N ALA A 254 1.73 4.61 8.19
CA ALA A 254 3.04 4.00 7.92
C ALA A 254 4.03 4.15 9.10
N VAL A 255 3.55 4.10 10.34
CA VAL A 255 4.43 4.17 11.53
C VAL A 255 5.10 2.82 11.76
N SER A 256 6.44 2.81 11.72
CA SER A 256 7.23 1.59 11.93
C SER A 256 7.20 1.15 13.39
N VAL A 257 6.93 -0.15 13.61
CA VAL A 257 6.97 -0.80 14.93
C VAL A 257 8.37 -0.74 15.57
N GLN A 258 9.41 -0.59 14.74
CA GLN A 258 10.80 -0.54 15.20
C GLN A 258 11.16 0.79 15.86
N ASN A 259 10.41 1.87 15.61
CA ASN A 259 10.66 3.16 16.22
C ASN A 259 9.94 3.27 17.58
N THR A 260 10.64 2.90 18.64
CA THR A 260 10.11 2.90 20.02
C THR A 260 9.74 4.29 20.54
N ALA A 261 10.37 5.37 20.04
CA ALA A 261 10.03 6.74 20.41
C ALA A 261 8.62 7.15 19.96
N LEU A 262 8.11 6.53 18.88
CA LEU A 262 6.75 6.78 18.37
C LEU A 262 5.72 5.78 18.90
N PHE A 263 6.10 4.91 19.85
CA PHE A 263 5.20 3.88 20.38
C PHE A 263 3.87 4.45 20.94
N PRO A 264 3.84 5.56 21.70
CA PRO A 264 2.56 6.11 22.19
C PRO A 264 1.61 6.51 21.05
N VAL A 265 2.14 7.14 20.00
CA VAL A 265 1.36 7.53 18.81
C VAL A 265 0.88 6.29 18.06
N MET A 266 1.75 5.29 17.91
CA MET A 266 1.40 4.03 17.25
C MET A 266 0.30 3.28 18.01
N ALA A 267 0.44 3.14 19.34
CA ALA A 267 -0.55 2.49 20.19
C ALA A 267 -1.90 3.23 20.10
N HIS A 268 -1.89 4.56 20.13
CA HIS A 268 -3.07 5.40 19.92
C HIS A 268 -3.74 5.10 18.56
N MET A 269 -3.00 5.20 17.46
CA MET A 269 -3.55 4.98 16.11
C MET A 269 -4.11 3.56 15.95
N ARG A 270 -3.42 2.54 16.48
CA ARG A 270 -3.88 1.13 16.44
C ARG A 270 -5.11 0.89 17.31
N THR A 271 -5.21 1.57 18.44
CA THR A 271 -6.38 1.48 19.32
C THR A 271 -7.61 2.05 18.63
N VAL A 272 -7.51 3.25 18.07
CA VAL A 272 -8.62 3.90 17.37
C VAL A 272 -9.00 3.10 16.12
N GLU A 273 -8.02 2.64 15.33
CA GLU A 273 -8.25 1.71 14.21
C GLU A 273 -9.06 0.50 14.67
N ALA A 274 -8.62 -0.22 15.71
CA ALA A 274 -9.31 -1.41 16.20
C ALA A 274 -10.74 -1.13 16.69
N MET A 275 -10.97 0.00 17.36
CA MET A 275 -12.31 0.40 17.81
C MET A 275 -13.23 0.73 16.63
N LEU A 276 -12.73 1.44 15.62
CA LEU A 276 -13.50 1.74 14.42
C LEU A 276 -13.88 0.47 13.67
N PHE A 277 -12.94 -0.46 13.48
CA PHE A 277 -13.25 -1.79 12.93
C PHE A 277 -14.34 -2.49 13.74
N ALA A 278 -14.19 -2.59 15.05
CA ALA A 278 -15.16 -3.31 15.88
C ALA A 278 -16.56 -2.66 15.93
N LEU A 279 -16.66 -1.33 15.80
CA LEU A 279 -17.91 -0.60 15.90
C LEU A 279 -18.63 -0.45 14.56
N LEU A 280 -17.89 -0.43 13.44
CA LEU A 280 -18.44 -0.25 12.09
C LEU A 280 -18.62 -1.57 11.35
N GLU A 281 -17.91 -2.64 11.73
CA GLU A 281 -18.01 -3.92 11.02
C GLU A 281 -19.36 -4.60 11.33
N PRO A 282 -20.17 -4.90 10.29
CA PRO A 282 -21.41 -5.64 10.49
C PRO A 282 -21.11 -7.10 10.86
N LYS A 283 -22.08 -7.79 11.43
CA LYS A 283 -21.95 -9.22 11.76
C LYS A 283 -22.01 -10.14 10.52
N ILE A 284 -22.14 -9.59 9.32
CA ILE A 284 -22.43 -10.33 8.08
C ILE A 284 -21.42 -9.92 7.00
N SER A 285 -20.91 -10.90 6.26
CA SER A 285 -19.99 -10.70 5.12
C SER A 285 -20.67 -9.91 4.00
N PRO A 286 -19.95 -9.02 3.27
CA PRO A 286 -18.50 -8.77 3.25
C PRO A 286 -18.05 -7.77 4.33
N PRO A 287 -16.73 -7.62 4.57
CA PRO A 287 -16.24 -6.60 5.47
C PRO A 287 -16.51 -5.20 4.88
N GLU A 288 -17.39 -4.44 5.54
CA GLU A 288 -17.66 -3.04 5.20
C GLU A 288 -16.49 -2.13 5.58
N VAL A 289 -15.63 -2.54 6.51
CA VAL A 289 -14.51 -1.73 6.99
C VAL A 289 -13.20 -2.17 6.35
N LEU A 290 -12.52 -1.22 5.69
CA LEU A 290 -11.28 -1.47 4.96
C LEU A 290 -10.20 -0.48 5.40
N ASN A 291 -8.95 -0.91 5.28
CA ASN A 291 -7.76 -0.09 5.49
C ASN A 291 -7.18 0.34 4.16
N MET A 292 -6.89 1.62 3.97
CA MET A 292 -6.18 2.13 2.79
C MET A 292 -4.77 2.62 3.14
N ILE A 293 -3.76 2.18 2.40
CA ILE A 293 -2.35 2.49 2.71
C ILE A 293 -2.03 3.97 2.45
N ARG A 294 -1.67 4.72 3.51
CA ARG A 294 -1.32 6.17 3.45
C ARG A 294 -0.29 6.53 2.38
N THR A 295 0.75 5.72 2.23
CA THR A 295 1.83 5.97 1.26
C THR A 295 1.39 5.74 -0.19
N ALA A 296 0.38 4.91 -0.41
CA ALA A 296 -0.20 4.70 -1.74
C ALA A 296 -0.99 5.92 -2.19
N VAL A 297 -1.86 6.44 -1.31
CA VAL A 297 -2.56 7.71 -1.51
C VAL A 297 -1.55 8.84 -1.75
N GLY A 298 -0.49 8.90 -0.96
CA GLY A 298 0.57 9.89 -1.14
C GLY A 298 1.25 9.80 -2.52
N ARG A 299 1.56 8.60 -3.02
CA ARG A 299 2.14 8.42 -4.37
C ARG A 299 1.16 8.80 -5.47
N HIS A 300 -0.12 8.51 -5.28
CA HIS A 300 -1.17 8.80 -6.25
C HIS A 300 -1.31 10.30 -6.55
N PHE A 301 -1.07 11.15 -5.54
CA PHE A 301 -1.11 12.61 -5.69
C PHE A 301 0.26 13.28 -5.75
N ASP A 302 1.34 12.53 -6.00
CA ASP A 302 2.71 13.03 -6.04
C ASP A 302 3.14 13.80 -4.76
N LEU A 303 2.65 13.35 -3.59
CA LEU A 303 2.92 13.95 -2.29
C LEU A 303 4.14 13.32 -1.58
N ILE A 304 4.86 12.40 -2.21
CA ILE A 304 6.02 11.74 -1.59
C ILE A 304 7.31 12.46 -1.96
N VAL A 305 8.04 12.93 -0.96
CA VAL A 305 9.39 13.51 -1.08
C VAL A 305 10.36 12.69 -0.24
N GLY A 306 11.24 11.94 -0.90
CA GLY A 306 12.08 10.95 -0.24
C GLY A 306 11.23 9.83 0.37
N GLU A 307 11.29 9.68 1.69
CA GLU A 307 10.50 8.71 2.46
C GLU A 307 9.28 9.33 3.16
N SER A 308 9.10 10.64 3.05
CA SER A 308 8.08 11.40 3.77
C SER A 308 6.96 11.86 2.84
N ARG A 309 5.73 11.84 3.35
CA ARG A 309 4.57 12.44 2.67
C ARG A 309 4.43 13.92 3.07
N THR A 310 4.24 14.79 2.10
CA THR A 310 3.95 16.22 2.29
C THR A 310 2.45 16.48 2.45
N SER A 311 2.09 17.70 2.85
CA SER A 311 0.69 18.12 3.04
C SER A 311 -0.12 18.05 1.73
N GLY A 312 -1.34 17.51 1.84
CA GLY A 312 -2.30 17.45 0.74
C GLY A 312 -3.08 18.75 0.50
N ALA A 313 -2.91 19.77 1.34
CA ALA A 313 -3.75 20.97 1.33
C ALA A 313 -3.73 21.75 0.01
N GLN A 314 -2.59 21.76 -0.70
CA GLN A 314 -2.51 22.39 -2.03
C GLN A 314 -3.32 21.63 -3.08
N VAL A 315 -3.28 20.29 -3.04
CA VAL A 315 -4.05 19.43 -3.95
C VAL A 315 -5.54 19.61 -3.71
N VAL A 316 -5.97 19.61 -2.44
CA VAL A 316 -7.37 19.81 -2.07
C VAL A 316 -7.89 21.18 -2.50
N ARG A 317 -7.11 22.26 -2.30
CA ARG A 317 -7.49 23.59 -2.81
C ARG A 317 -7.65 23.62 -4.33
N ARG A 318 -6.79 22.90 -5.04
CA ARG A 318 -6.91 22.75 -6.50
C ARG A 318 -8.21 22.02 -6.85
N LEU A 319 -8.48 20.87 -6.23
CA LEU A 319 -9.71 20.10 -6.44
C LEU A 319 -10.97 20.94 -6.17
N MET A 320 -10.99 21.71 -5.08
CA MET A 320 -12.08 22.64 -4.77
C MET A 320 -12.27 23.70 -5.86
N THR A 321 -11.18 24.26 -6.40
CA THR A 321 -11.24 25.27 -7.48
C THR A 321 -11.68 24.65 -8.80
N GLU A 322 -11.18 23.46 -9.12
CA GLU A 322 -11.51 22.71 -10.32
C GLU A 322 -12.98 22.27 -10.32
N SER A 323 -13.54 21.93 -9.15
CA SER A 323 -14.95 21.55 -8.99
C SER A 323 -15.94 22.61 -9.49
N VAL A 324 -15.53 23.88 -9.53
CA VAL A 324 -16.34 25.01 -10.02
C VAL A 324 -15.92 25.44 -11.43
N THR A 325 -14.62 25.40 -11.73
CA THR A 325 -14.08 26.00 -12.96
C THR A 325 -14.04 25.02 -14.13
N GLN A 326 -13.95 23.72 -13.89
CA GLN A 326 -13.85 22.71 -14.94
C GLN A 326 -15.21 22.10 -15.27
N LYS A 327 -15.43 21.81 -16.55
CA LYS A 327 -16.64 21.12 -17.02
C LYS A 327 -16.71 19.66 -16.53
N PHE A 328 -15.57 19.02 -16.35
CA PHE A 328 -15.43 17.64 -15.86
C PHE A 328 -14.39 17.58 -14.74
N PRO A 329 -14.74 18.01 -13.52
CA PRO A 329 -13.81 18.01 -12.41
C PRO A 329 -13.52 16.59 -11.92
N ARG A 330 -12.33 16.39 -11.32
CA ARG A 330 -11.97 15.11 -10.67
C ARG A 330 -12.89 14.74 -9.50
N ILE A 331 -13.40 15.75 -8.80
CA ILE A 331 -14.35 15.62 -7.70
C ILE A 331 -15.29 16.82 -7.72
N ASN A 332 -16.59 16.57 -7.52
CA ASN A 332 -17.61 17.59 -7.36
C ASN A 332 -17.81 17.90 -5.87
N VAL A 333 -17.64 19.16 -5.50
CA VAL A 333 -17.81 19.62 -4.12
C VAL A 333 -18.98 20.61 -4.08
N PRO A 334 -20.06 20.31 -3.34
CA PRO A 334 -21.20 21.20 -3.20
C PRO A 334 -20.81 22.61 -2.72
N GLN A 335 -21.51 23.62 -3.23
CA GLN A 335 -21.23 25.03 -2.95
C GLN A 335 -21.24 25.36 -1.45
N GLU A 336 -22.09 24.71 -0.67
CA GLU A 336 -22.15 24.87 0.78
C GLU A 336 -20.84 24.43 1.47
N LEU A 337 -20.27 23.30 1.04
CA LEU A 337 -18.99 22.80 1.56
C LEU A 337 -17.82 23.67 1.08
N LEU A 338 -17.86 24.14 -0.17
CA LEU A 338 -16.87 25.09 -0.69
C LEU A 338 -16.86 26.39 0.13
N ALA A 339 -18.03 26.96 0.42
CA ALA A 339 -18.17 28.15 1.23
C ALA A 339 -17.65 27.92 2.66
N LYS A 340 -18.00 26.78 3.28
CA LYS A 340 -17.56 26.39 4.62
C LYS A 340 -16.04 26.26 4.73
N TYR A 341 -15.39 25.65 3.74
CA TYR A 341 -13.96 25.31 3.80
C TYR A 341 -13.02 26.23 3.01
N ARG A 342 -13.53 27.29 2.37
CA ARG A 342 -12.76 28.23 1.51
C ARG A 342 -11.43 28.70 2.11
N ASN A 343 -11.42 28.99 3.41
CA ASN A 343 -10.24 29.52 4.11
C ASN A 343 -9.56 28.51 5.04
N TYR A 344 -10.04 27.27 5.10
CA TYR A 344 -9.59 26.29 6.09
C TYR A 344 -8.17 25.76 5.80
N PHE A 345 -7.83 25.65 4.52
CA PHE A 345 -6.60 25.04 4.00
C PHE A 345 -5.51 26.05 3.60
N GLN A 346 -5.55 27.26 4.16
CA GLN A 346 -4.53 28.28 3.91
C GLN A 346 -3.20 27.92 4.61
N MET A 347 -2.09 28.23 3.96
CA MET A 347 -0.74 28.02 4.50
C MET A 347 -0.58 28.81 5.81
N GLY A 348 -0.16 28.16 6.91
CA GLY A 348 -0.02 28.82 8.22
C GLY A 348 -1.30 28.89 9.07
N SER A 349 -2.41 28.33 8.58
CA SER A 349 -3.61 28.08 9.39
C SER A 349 -3.26 27.20 10.59
N ARG A 350 -3.36 27.75 11.82
CA ARG A 350 -3.22 26.99 13.07
C ARG A 350 -4.32 25.93 13.25
N ARG A 351 -5.35 25.91 12.38
CA ARG A 351 -6.60 25.14 12.59
C ARG A 351 -6.54 23.68 12.14
N GLY A 352 -5.41 23.18 11.66
CA GLY A 352 -5.19 21.74 11.45
C GLY A 352 -6.26 21.07 10.59
N GLY A 353 -6.17 21.25 9.27
CA GLY A 353 -7.06 20.62 8.29
C GLY A 353 -6.42 19.45 7.54
N GLU A 354 -5.30 18.93 8.03
CA GLU A 354 -4.58 17.84 7.35
C GLU A 354 -5.42 16.56 7.32
N GLU A 355 -6.09 16.20 8.43
CA GLU A 355 -6.95 15.02 8.47
C GLU A 355 -8.15 15.15 7.52
N LEU A 356 -8.74 16.35 7.40
CA LEU A 356 -9.79 16.64 6.41
C LEU A 356 -9.27 16.48 4.99
N CYS A 357 -8.08 17.02 4.70
CA CYS A 357 -7.46 16.89 3.39
C CYS A 357 -7.21 15.42 3.05
N ASP A 358 -6.60 14.70 3.98
CA ASP A 358 -6.23 13.30 3.80
C ASP A 358 -7.47 12.41 3.65
N ALA A 359 -8.56 12.69 4.36
CA ALA A 359 -9.83 11.96 4.22
C ALA A 359 -10.41 12.12 2.82
N LEU A 360 -10.44 13.35 2.27
CA LEU A 360 -10.92 13.60 0.91
C LEU A 360 -10.00 12.97 -0.14
N LEU A 361 -8.68 13.14 0.00
CA LEU A 361 -7.71 12.57 -0.93
C LEU A 361 -7.77 11.05 -0.93
N GLN A 362 -7.92 10.42 0.22
CA GLN A 362 -8.08 8.97 0.32
C GLN A 362 -9.35 8.49 -0.40
N ALA A 363 -10.49 9.20 -0.27
CA ALA A 363 -11.71 8.86 -1.00
C ALA A 363 -11.54 8.98 -2.52
N VAL A 364 -10.93 10.08 -2.99
CA VAL A 364 -10.65 10.29 -4.42
C VAL A 364 -9.71 9.21 -4.96
N ALA A 365 -8.63 8.90 -4.25
CA ALA A 365 -7.70 7.86 -4.65
C ALA A 365 -8.35 6.48 -4.69
N PHE A 366 -9.29 6.17 -3.79
CA PHE A 366 -9.99 4.89 -3.83
C PHE A 366 -10.72 4.68 -5.16
N TYR A 367 -11.57 5.63 -5.57
CA TYR A 367 -12.33 5.52 -6.82
C TYR A 367 -11.45 5.58 -8.08
N GLU A 368 -10.42 6.44 -8.08
CA GLU A 368 -9.51 6.55 -9.23
C GLU A 368 -8.67 5.28 -9.41
N LEU A 369 -8.14 4.70 -8.32
CA LEU A 369 -7.37 3.45 -8.38
C LEU A 369 -8.24 2.24 -8.71
N LEU A 370 -9.50 2.26 -8.31
CA LEU A 370 -10.49 1.27 -8.72
C LEU A 370 -10.75 1.38 -10.23
N SER A 371 -10.88 2.59 -10.79
CA SER A 371 -11.13 2.80 -12.22
C SER A 371 -9.93 2.51 -13.11
N ASP A 372 -8.72 2.90 -12.71
CA ASP A 372 -7.48 2.73 -13.49
C ASP A 372 -7.04 1.27 -13.67
N SER A 373 -7.60 0.36 -12.86
CA SER A 373 -7.31 -1.07 -12.96
C SER A 373 -8.24 -1.83 -13.93
N SER A 374 -9.26 -1.15 -14.49
CA SER A 374 -10.25 -1.73 -15.41
C SER A 374 -9.87 -1.62 -16.91
N CYS A 375 -8.74 -1.00 -17.25
CA CYS A 375 -8.24 -0.85 -18.63
C CYS A 375 -6.97 -1.66 -18.86
#